data_AF-A0A932ZGZ7-F1
#
_entry.id   AF-A0A932ZGZ7-F1
#
_cell.length_a   1.000
_cell.length_b   1.000
_cell.length_c   1.000
_cell.angle_alpha   90.00
_cell.angle_beta   90.00
_cell.angle_gamma   90.00
#
_symmetry.space_group_name_H-M   'P 1'
#
loop_
_entity.id
_entity.type
_entity.pdbx_description
1 polymer ?
#
loop_
_entity_poly.entity_id
_entity_poly.type
_entity_poly.pdbx_seq_one_letter_code
_entity_poly.pdbx_strand_id
1 'polypeptide(L)'
;MMNPELPADALLDIVRQLGAELHPARGAANLTLDSTLDRDMGLDSLGRVELALRVERRFGVSLPEGTLVNAETPRDLLKAILGARAPQA
;
A
#
# COMPACT_ATOMS: atom_id res chain seq x y z
N MET A 1 20.14 -4.72 -15.24
CA MET A 1 20.40 -3.93 -14.02
C MET A 1 19.21 -4.17 -13.10
N MET A 2 19.33 -5.06 -12.12
CA MET A 2 18.27 -5.26 -11.12
C MET A 2 18.38 -4.09 -10.14
N ASN A 3 17.62 -3.01 -10.35
CA ASN A 3 17.49 -2.01 -9.29
C ASN A 3 16.83 -2.74 -8.12
N PRO A 4 17.43 -2.78 -6.91
CA PRO A 4 16.66 -3.13 -5.73
C PRO A 4 15.63 -2.01 -5.58
N GLU A 5 14.45 -2.20 -6.14
CA GLU A 5 13.31 -1.33 -5.89
C GLU A 5 13.20 -1.22 -4.37
N LEU A 6 13.38 -0.02 -3.84
CA LEU A 6 13.22 0.21 -2.42
C LEU A 6 11.79 -0.23 -2.09
N PRO A 7 11.54 -0.91 -0.96
CA PRO A 7 10.19 -1.35 -0.61
C PRO A 7 9.18 -0.19 -0.58
N ALA A 8 9.65 1.05 -0.38
CA ALA A 8 8.88 2.27 -0.57
C ALA A 8 8.39 2.52 -2.01
N ASP A 9 9.26 2.34 -3.00
CA ASP A 9 8.95 2.58 -4.42
C ASP A 9 7.98 1.53 -4.94
N ALA A 10 8.24 0.25 -4.60
CA ALA A 10 7.35 -0.87 -4.90
C ALA A 10 5.97 -0.67 -4.26
N LEU A 11 5.91 -0.20 -3.01
CA LEU A 11 4.64 0.09 -2.34
C LEU A 11 3.91 1.25 -3.04
N LEU A 12 4.62 2.32 -3.39
CA LEU A 12 4.03 3.45 -4.10
C LEU A 12 3.48 3.04 -5.48
N ASP A 13 4.14 2.12 -6.18
CA ASP A 13 3.63 1.60 -7.45
C ASP A 13 2.30 0.87 -7.28
N ILE A 14 2.19 -0.05 -6.32
CA ILE A 14 0.93 -0.77 -6.01
C ILE A 14 -0.19 0.22 -5.68
N VAL A 15 0.14 1.18 -4.84
CA VAL A 15 -0.75 2.24 -4.37
C VAL A 15 -1.25 3.10 -5.54
N ARG A 16 -0.35 3.47 -6.46
CA ARG A 16 -0.69 4.26 -7.64
C ARG A 16 -1.52 3.48 -8.64
N GLN A 17 -1.20 2.22 -8.87
CA GLN A 17 -1.98 1.33 -9.72
C GLN A 17 -3.41 1.19 -9.20
N LEU A 18 -3.56 0.87 -7.91
CA LEU A 18 -4.86 0.74 -7.28
C LEU A 18 -5.65 2.06 -7.32
N GLY A 19 -5.00 3.19 -7.01
CA GLY A 19 -5.63 4.51 -7.08
C GLY A 19 -6.10 4.87 -8.50
N ALA A 20 -5.32 4.50 -9.54
CA ALA A 20 -5.70 4.73 -10.93
C ALA A 20 -6.86 3.82 -11.37
N GLU A 21 -6.95 2.60 -10.86
CA GLU A 21 -8.06 1.67 -11.11
C GLU A 21 -9.36 2.14 -10.45
N LEU A 22 -9.29 2.63 -9.21
CA LEU A 22 -10.45 3.08 -8.46
C LEU A 22 -10.94 4.46 -8.93
N HIS A 23 -10.02 5.39 -9.21
CA HIS A 23 -10.34 6.78 -9.52
C HIS A 23 -9.52 7.30 -10.72
N PRO A 24 -9.81 6.83 -11.96
CA PRO A 24 -9.06 7.22 -13.16
C PRO A 24 -9.10 8.74 -13.45
N ALA A 25 -10.12 9.44 -12.94
CA ALA A 25 -10.28 10.88 -13.10
C ALA A 25 -9.41 11.74 -12.15
N ARG A 26 -8.91 11.17 -11.04
CA ARG A 26 -8.14 11.93 -10.02
C ARG A 26 -6.63 11.91 -10.23
N GLY A 27 -6.12 10.98 -11.06
CA GLY A 27 -4.71 10.90 -11.42
C GLY A 27 -3.83 10.47 -10.24
N ALA A 28 -3.40 9.22 -10.24
CA ALA A 28 -2.56 8.66 -9.17
C ALA A 28 -1.11 9.18 -9.15
N ALA A 29 -0.71 10.02 -10.10
CA ALA A 29 0.69 10.42 -10.31
C ALA A 29 1.32 11.22 -9.15
N ASN A 30 0.50 11.88 -8.32
CA ASN A 30 0.98 12.73 -7.22
C ASN A 30 1.00 12.06 -5.85
N LEU A 31 0.68 10.76 -5.77
CA LEU A 31 0.69 10.03 -4.51
C LEU A 31 2.12 9.87 -3.97
N THR A 32 2.30 10.24 -2.70
CA THR A 32 3.56 10.14 -1.95
C THR A 32 3.40 9.24 -0.73
N LEU A 33 4.49 8.93 -0.03
CA LEU A 33 4.41 8.14 1.20
C LEU A 33 3.63 8.83 2.32
N ASP A 34 3.49 10.15 2.25
CA ASP A 34 2.80 10.99 3.22
C ASP A 34 1.38 11.34 2.79
N SER A 35 0.95 10.87 1.61
CA SER A 35 -0.43 11.01 1.12
C SER A 35 -1.39 10.22 2.00
N THR A 36 -2.54 10.80 2.31
CA THR A 36 -3.60 10.11 3.05
C THR A 36 -4.32 9.10 2.15
N LEU A 37 -4.32 7.82 2.51
CA LEU A 37 -4.95 6.74 1.73
C LEU A 37 -6.44 7.03 1.47
N ASP A 38 -7.18 7.40 2.52
CA ASP A 38 -8.61 7.72 2.42
C ASP A 38 -8.88 8.97 1.57
N ARG A 39 -8.27 10.09 1.95
CA ARG A 39 -8.60 11.41 1.41
C ARG A 39 -7.97 11.69 0.04
N ASP A 40 -6.72 11.28 -0.14
CA ASP A 40 -5.92 11.58 -1.33
C ASP A 40 -6.13 10.52 -2.43
N MET A 41 -6.26 9.23 -2.06
CA MET A 41 -6.56 8.17 -3.03
C MET A 41 -8.03 7.82 -3.14
N GLY A 42 -8.89 8.23 -2.20
CA GLY A 42 -10.28 7.78 -2.17
C GLY A 42 -10.40 6.30 -1.83
N LEU A 43 -9.53 5.77 -0.96
CA LEU A 43 -9.59 4.37 -0.53
C LEU A 43 -10.70 4.16 0.50
N ASP A 44 -11.83 3.65 0.02
CA ASP A 44 -12.88 3.07 0.85
C ASP A 44 -12.42 1.79 1.56
N SER A 45 -13.28 1.26 2.45
CA SER A 45 -13.02 0.03 3.22
C SER A 45 -12.59 -1.15 2.33
N LEU A 46 -13.25 -1.35 1.16
CA LEU A 46 -12.89 -2.41 0.21
C LEU A 46 -11.52 -2.18 -0.44
N GLY A 47 -11.24 -0.93 -0.83
CA GLY A 47 -9.96 -0.58 -1.45
C GLY A 47 -8.79 -0.81 -0.49
N ARG A 48 -8.98 -0.58 0.82
CA ARG A 48 -7.98 -0.91 1.83
C ARG A 48 -7.71 -2.41 1.92
N VAL A 49 -8.77 -3.23 1.88
CA VAL A 49 -8.62 -4.70 1.86
C VAL A 49 -7.89 -5.17 0.60
N GLU A 50 -8.19 -4.59 -0.57
CA GLU A 50 -7.49 -4.96 -1.80
C GLU A 50 -6.01 -4.53 -1.77
N LEU A 51 -5.72 -3.33 -1.26
CA LEU A 51 -4.35 -2.85 -1.06
C LEU A 51 -3.56 -3.81 -0.18
N ALA A 52 -4.17 -4.29 0.92
CA ALA A 52 -3.58 -5.29 1.81
C ALA A 52 -3.13 -6.53 1.04
N LEU A 53 -4.06 -7.14 0.31
CA LEU A 53 -3.85 -8.38 -0.41
C LEU A 53 -2.73 -8.23 -1.46
N ARG A 54 -2.70 -7.10 -2.17
CA ARG A 54 -1.64 -6.82 -3.16
C ARG A 54 -0.28 -6.64 -2.49
N VAL A 55 -0.23 -5.91 -1.38
CA VAL A 55 1.00 -5.70 -0.60
C VAL A 55 1.52 -7.02 -0.02
N GLU A 56 0.67 -7.78 0.66
CA GLU A 56 1.04 -9.09 1.22
C GLU A 56 1.60 -10.02 0.15
N ARG A 57 0.94 -10.11 -1.01
CA ARG A 57 1.42 -10.90 -2.15
C ARG A 57 2.72 -10.40 -2.74
N ARG A 58 2.90 -9.07 -2.86
CA ARG A 58 4.10 -8.47 -3.48
C ARG A 58 5.33 -8.61 -2.59
N PHE A 59 5.17 -8.46 -1.28
CA PHE A 59 6.25 -8.48 -0.31
C PHE A 59 6.41 -9.83 0.40
N GLY A 60 5.47 -10.76 0.24
CA GLY A 60 5.50 -12.07 0.89
C GLY A 60 5.35 -11.98 2.41
N VAL A 61 4.66 -10.95 2.90
CA VAL A 61 4.39 -10.71 4.32
C VAL A 61 2.92 -10.95 4.63
N SER A 62 2.59 -11.11 5.91
CA SER A 62 1.20 -11.01 6.35
C SER A 62 1.02 -9.81 7.26
N LEU A 63 0.04 -8.97 6.93
CA LEU A 63 -0.29 -7.76 7.67
C LEU A 63 -1.53 -8.02 8.54
N PRO A 64 -1.48 -7.75 9.85
CA PRO A 64 -2.66 -7.83 10.70
C PRO A 64 -3.79 -6.93 10.17
N GLU A 65 -5.04 -7.38 10.26
CA GLU A 65 -6.21 -6.61 9.82
C GLU A 65 -6.24 -5.21 10.44
N GLY A 66 -5.88 -5.11 11.73
CA GLY A 66 -5.79 -3.83 12.44
C GLY A 66 -4.74 -2.88 11.89
N THR A 67 -3.68 -3.37 11.25
CA THR A 67 -2.64 -2.53 10.66
C THR A 67 -3.17 -1.71 9.49
N LEU A 68 -4.00 -2.29 8.63
CA LEU A 68 -4.58 -1.59 7.48
C LEU A 68 -5.70 -0.63 7.85
N VAL A 69 -6.45 -0.96 8.90
CA VAL A 69 -7.47 -0.04 9.44
C VAL A 69 -6.80 1.21 10.02
N ASN A 70 -5.67 1.03 10.72
CA ASN A 70 -4.93 2.13 11.35
C ASN A 70 -3.92 2.82 10.41
N ALA A 71 -3.61 2.23 9.26
CA ALA A 71 -2.70 2.85 8.31
C ALA A 71 -3.40 4.02 7.61
N GLU A 72 -2.97 5.24 7.92
CA GLU A 72 -3.47 6.46 7.29
C GLU A 72 -2.68 6.83 6.04
N THR A 73 -1.41 6.41 5.99
CA THR A 73 -0.48 6.73 4.90
C THR A 73 0.25 5.49 4.37
N PRO A 74 0.74 5.51 3.11
CA PRO A 74 1.62 4.45 2.62
C PRO A 74 2.89 4.28 3.47
N ARG A 75 3.37 5.34 4.14
CA ARG A 75 4.50 5.23 5.08
C ARG A 75 4.18 4.31 6.26
N ASP A 76 2.95 4.34 6.78
CA ASP A 76 2.55 3.46 7.88
C ASP A 76 2.46 1.99 7.44
N LEU A 77 1.96 1.76 6.21
CA LEU A 77 2.03 0.44 5.58
C LEU A 77 3.47 -0.01 5.39
N LEU A 78 4.36 0.86 4.92
CA LEU A 78 5.78 0.54 4.74
C LEU A 78 6.44 0.10 6.05
N LYS A 79 6.22 0.84 7.14
CA LYS A 79 6.73 0.47 8.47
C LYS A 79 6.20 -0.90 8.89
N ALA A 80 4.92 -1.17 8.64
CA ALA A 80 4.33 -2.45 8.98
C ALA A 80 4.91 -3.60 8.14
N ILE A 81 5.14 -3.41 6.85
CA ILE A 81 5.79 -4.40 5.97
C ILE A 81 7.22 -4.69 6.47
N LEU A 82 7.97 -3.65 6.83
CA LEU A 82 9.34 -3.80 7.34
C LEU A 82 9.40 -4.46 8.73
N GLY A 83 8.35 -4.30 9.53
CA GLY A 83 8.19 -4.94 10.84
C GLY A 83 7.54 -6.33 10.78
N ALA A 84 6.81 -6.63 9.71
CA ALA A 84 6.14 -7.90 9.50
C ALA A 84 7.17 -8.97 9.16
N ARG A 85 7.12 -10.08 9.90
CA ARG A 85 7.89 -11.28 9.57
C ARG A 85 7.06 -12.12 8.61
N ALA A 86 7.74 -12.93 7.80
CA ALA A 86 7.08 -13.92 6.94
C ALA A 86 6.03 -14.70 7.74
N PRO A 87 4.85 -14.98 7.15
CA PRO A 87 3.79 -15.71 7.86
C PRO A 87 4.36 -17.01 8.42
N GLN A 88 4.28 -17.16 9.75
CA GLN A 88 4.62 -18.40 10.41
C GLN A 88 3.48 -19.37 10.08
N ALA A 89 3.78 -20.34 9.21
CA ALA A 89 2.86 -21.37 8.75
C ALA A 89 2.32 -22.24 9.89
#